data_AF-A0A381YLL2-F1
#
_entry.id   AF-A0A381YLL2-F1
#
_cell.length_a   1.000
_cell.length_b   1.000
_cell.length_c   1.000
_cell.angle_alpha   90.00
_cell.angle_beta   90.00
_cell.angle_gamma   90.00
#
_symmetry.space_group_name_H-M   'P 1'
#
loop_
_entity.id
_entity.type
_entity.pdbx_description
1 polymer ?
#
loop_
_entity_poly.entity_id
_entity_poly.type
_entity_poly.pdbx_seq_one_letter_code
_entity_poly.pdbx_strand_id
1 'polypeptide(L)'
;VLVKSDTSWYLPQADTLEMKDRQINQFFEKVINGSYDMIMSKNPNKWSKFGLTDSTGKKVTLFNEENELLSSVIFSNKGQDYSHNFYRTIGKDEVYRTMENVFYMINVRPTYWGSKPSPKQVDNPNQSAPSLNLDTNE
;
A
#
# COMPACT_ATOMS: atom_id res chain seq x y z
N VAL A 1 8.63 1.80 -6.30
CA VAL A 1 8.12 2.98 -5.56
C VAL A 1 6.70 3.24 -5.99
N LEU A 2 5.79 3.54 -5.07
CA LEU A 2 4.42 3.95 -5.36
C LEU A 2 4.38 5.48 -5.41
N VAL A 3 3.88 6.06 -6.51
CA VAL A 3 3.88 7.51 -6.73
C VAL A 3 2.45 7.97 -6.98
N LYS A 4 2.07 9.11 -6.39
CA LYS A 4 0.78 9.76 -6.65
C LYS A 4 1.01 10.90 -7.64
N SER A 5 0.19 10.95 -8.69
CA SER A 5 0.08 12.09 -9.60
C SER A 5 -1.37 12.49 -9.65
N ASP A 6 -1.67 13.75 -9.35
CA ASP A 6 -3.03 14.28 -9.27
C ASP A 6 -3.92 13.43 -8.34
N THR A 7 -4.85 12.69 -8.93
CA THR A 7 -5.81 11.83 -8.23
C THR A 7 -5.45 10.35 -8.28
N SER A 8 -4.40 9.97 -9.00
CA SER A 8 -4.10 8.57 -9.35
C SER A 8 -2.74 8.11 -8.86
N TRP A 9 -2.69 6.85 -8.45
CA TRP A 9 -1.43 6.19 -8.11
C TRP A 9 -0.85 5.47 -9.32
N TYR A 10 0.47 5.35 -9.37
CA TYR A 10 1.15 4.55 -10.36
C TYR A 10 2.45 3.94 -9.80
N LEU A 11 2.94 2.92 -10.49
CA LEU A 11 4.22 2.27 -10.22
C LEU A 11 5.12 2.46 -11.45
N PRO A 12 6.17 3.31 -11.39
CA PRO A 12 7.04 3.55 -12.55
C PRO A 12 7.62 2.27 -13.19
N GLN A 13 7.85 1.23 -12.37
CA GLN A 13 8.41 -0.06 -12.78
C GLN A 13 7.34 -1.09 -13.22
N ALA A 14 6.06 -0.72 -13.19
CA ALA A 14 4.92 -1.58 -13.52
C ALA A 14 3.71 -0.71 -13.93
N ASP A 15 3.94 0.17 -14.91
CA ASP A 15 3.01 1.19 -15.40
C ASP A 15 1.78 0.60 -16.12
N THR A 16 1.86 -0.64 -16.60
CA THR A 16 0.74 -1.36 -17.23
C THR A 16 -0.31 -1.89 -16.25
N LEU A 17 -0.08 -1.79 -14.93
CA LEU A 17 -1.03 -2.29 -13.94
C LEU A 17 -2.13 -1.26 -13.65
N GLU A 18 -3.37 -1.73 -13.57
CA GLU A 18 -4.45 -0.98 -12.96
C GLU A 18 -4.30 -1.01 -11.44
N MET A 19 -4.17 0.16 -10.83
CA MET A 19 -3.94 0.30 -9.40
C MET A 19 -5.20 0.01 -8.59
N LYS A 20 -5.03 -0.66 -7.46
CA LYS A 20 -6.12 -1.00 -6.54
C LYS A 20 -6.26 0.09 -5.49
N ASP A 21 -7.02 1.14 -5.78
CA ASP A 21 -7.19 2.29 -4.88
C ASP A 21 -7.60 1.88 -3.46
N ARG A 22 -8.52 0.92 -3.32
CA ARG A 22 -8.91 0.39 -2.00
C ARG A 22 -7.70 -0.12 -1.20
N GLN A 23 -6.77 -0.83 -1.86
CA GLN A 23 -5.60 -1.40 -1.21
C GLN A 23 -4.63 -0.31 -0.75
N ILE A 24 -4.46 0.73 -1.56
CA ILE A 24 -3.59 1.88 -1.27
C ILE A 24 -4.20 2.71 -0.13
N ASN A 25 -5.50 3.00 -0.20
CA ASN A 25 -6.22 3.75 0.82
C ASN A 25 -6.13 3.04 2.19
N GLN A 26 -6.33 1.72 2.22
CA GLN A 26 -6.15 0.93 3.45
C GLN A 26 -4.73 1.02 4.00
N PHE A 27 -3.71 0.99 3.14
CA PHE A 27 -2.33 1.17 3.58
C PHE A 27 -2.12 2.55 4.24
N PHE A 28 -2.62 3.63 3.64
CA PHE A 28 -2.51 4.96 4.25
C PHE A 28 -3.29 5.08 5.55
N GLU A 29 -4.51 4.57 5.60
CA GLU A 29 -5.34 4.61 6.80
C GLU A 29 -4.72 3.82 7.96
N LYS A 30 -4.21 2.62 7.68
CA LYS A 30 -3.84 1.64 8.71
C LYS A 30 -2.35 1.61 9.04
N VAL A 31 -1.50 1.84 8.04
CA VAL A 31 -0.03 1.81 8.24
C VAL A 31 0.52 3.21 8.48
N ILE A 32 0.12 4.19 7.66
CA ILE A 32 0.67 5.55 7.73
C ILE A 32 -0.01 6.37 8.84
N ASN A 33 -1.34 6.33 8.90
CA ASN A 33 -2.16 7.07 9.87
C ASN A 33 -2.64 6.20 11.05
N GLY A 34 -2.13 4.97 11.15
CA GLY A 34 -2.52 4.02 12.18
C GLY A 34 -2.12 4.45 13.59
N SER A 35 -2.85 3.94 14.59
CA SER A 35 -2.55 4.15 16.00
C SER A 35 -1.66 3.06 16.60
N TYR A 36 -1.02 3.40 17.72
CA TYR A 36 -0.32 2.46 18.59
C TYR A 36 -1.10 2.27 19.88
N ASP A 37 -0.97 1.10 20.51
CA ASP A 37 -1.61 0.84 21.79
C ASP A 37 -0.70 1.24 22.96
N MET A 38 0.59 0.92 22.90
CA MET A 38 1.58 1.22 23.93
C MET A 38 3.02 1.29 23.43
N ILE A 39 3.87 1.88 24.26
CA ILE A 39 5.33 1.88 24.10
C ILE A 39 5.90 0.64 24.78
N MET A 40 6.57 -0.20 24.01
CA MET A 40 7.17 -1.47 24.47
C MET A 40 8.59 -1.27 25.03
N SER A 41 9.32 -0.28 24.53
CA SER A 41 10.66 0.02 24.99
C SER A 41 11.10 1.42 24.59
N LYS A 42 12.07 1.96 25.32
CA LYS A 42 12.86 3.15 24.96
C LYS A 42 14.36 2.85 24.90
N ASN A 43 14.75 1.56 24.92
CA ASN A 43 16.14 1.15 24.95
C ASN A 43 16.57 0.59 23.58
N PRO A 44 17.45 1.29 22.84
CA PRO A 44 17.83 0.90 21.49
C PRO A 44 18.53 -0.47 21.41
N ASN A 45 19.20 -0.90 22.49
CA ASN A 45 19.84 -2.23 22.57
C ASN A 45 18.82 -3.39 22.47
N LYS A 46 17.52 -3.11 22.64
CA LYS A 46 16.45 -4.11 22.53
C LYS A 46 15.80 -4.18 21.14
N TRP A 47 16.14 -3.33 20.18
CA TRP A 47 15.49 -3.33 18.85
C TRP A 47 15.54 -4.70 18.15
N SER A 48 16.65 -5.44 18.26
CA SER A 48 16.77 -6.79 17.69
C SER A 48 15.79 -7.80 18.32
N LYS A 49 15.50 -7.65 19.62
CA LYS A 49 14.49 -8.48 20.31
C LYS A 49 13.10 -8.31 19.67
N PHE A 50 12.78 -7.11 19.23
CA PHE A 50 11.53 -6.76 18.55
C PHE A 50 11.58 -6.91 17.03
N GLY A 51 12.72 -7.32 16.46
CA GLY A 51 12.88 -7.50 15.01
C GLY A 51 12.82 -6.19 14.23
N LEU A 52 13.29 -5.10 14.85
CA LEU A 52 13.24 -3.74 14.32
C LEU A 52 14.62 -3.26 13.82
N THR A 53 15.45 -4.18 13.34
CA THR A 53 16.70 -3.82 12.65
C THR A 53 16.44 -3.72 11.15
N ASP A 54 17.32 -3.01 10.45
CA ASP A 54 17.25 -2.83 8.99
C ASP A 54 17.29 -4.16 8.23
N SER A 55 17.88 -5.20 8.83
CA SER A 55 17.99 -6.55 8.27
C SER A 55 16.78 -7.45 8.55
N THR A 56 15.93 -7.13 9.52
CA THR A 56 14.87 -8.04 10.00
C THR A 56 13.46 -7.49 9.81
N GLY A 57 13.30 -6.17 9.78
CA GLY A 57 12.01 -5.52 9.59
C GLY A 57 11.71 -5.14 8.14
N LYS A 58 10.46 -4.73 7.88
CA LYS A 58 10.07 -4.05 6.64
C LYS A 58 10.19 -2.55 6.83
N LYS A 59 10.94 -1.88 5.97
CA LYS A 59 11.09 -0.42 6.00
C LYS A 59 10.07 0.24 5.07
N VAL A 60 9.31 1.19 5.60
CA VAL A 60 8.44 2.10 4.86
C VAL A 60 9.07 3.49 4.92
N THR A 61 9.20 4.15 3.78
CA THR A 61 9.77 5.50 3.69
C THR A 61 8.83 6.36 2.89
N LEU A 62 8.48 7.53 3.42
CA LEU A 62 7.56 8.47 2.83
C LEU A 62 8.31 9.73 2.41
N PHE A 63 8.01 10.21 1.21
CA PHE A 63 8.55 11.44 0.65
C PHE A 63 7.39 12.37 0.28
N ASN A 64 7.64 13.68 0.28
CA ASN A 64 6.73 14.66 -0.30
C ASN A 64 6.92 14.77 -1.82
N GLU A 65 6.22 15.71 -2.44
CA GLU A 65 6.25 15.96 -3.89
C GLU A 65 7.62 16.49 -4.35
N GLU A 66 8.33 17.21 -3.47
CA GLU A 66 9.70 17.71 -3.67
C GLU A 66 10.79 16.65 -3.43
N ASN A 67 10.40 15.39 -3.19
CA ASN A 67 11.29 14.26 -2.90
C ASN A 67 12.11 14.44 -1.59
N GLU A 68 11.61 15.24 -0.66
CA GLU A 68 12.13 15.38 0.69
C GLU A 68 11.60 14.28 1.60
N LEU A 69 12.46 13.75 2.47
CA LEU A 69 12.11 12.68 3.40
C LEU A 69 11.16 13.21 4.49
N LEU A 70 9.94 12.68 4.54
CA LEU A 70 8.98 12.99 5.60
C LEU A 70 9.17 12.06 6.81
N SER A 71 9.30 10.76 6.57
CA SER A 71 9.49 9.77 7.64
C SER A 71 10.02 8.45 7.10
N SER A 72 10.75 7.72 7.94
CA SER A 72 11.15 6.35 7.68
C SER A 72 10.88 5.50 8.92
N VAL A 73 10.16 4.40 8.73
CA VAL A 73 9.65 3.55 9.81
C VAL A 73 9.97 2.10 9.48
N ILE A 74 10.40 1.35 10.50
CA ILE A 74 10.63 -0.09 10.39
C ILE A 74 9.54 -0.81 11.16
N PHE A 75 8.88 -1.75 10.50
CA PHE A 75 7.85 -2.60 11.07
C PHE A 75 8.35 -4.04 11.23
N SER A 76 7.84 -4.75 12.22
CA SER A 76 8.13 -6.15 12.48
C SER A 76 6.88 -6.92 12.89
N ASN A 77 6.80 -8.17 12.43
CA ASN A 77 5.78 -9.12 12.86
C ASN A 77 6.24 -10.02 14.03
N LYS A 78 7.36 -9.67 14.68
CA LYS A 78 7.97 -10.48 15.74
C LYS A 78 7.21 -10.32 17.06
N GLY A 79 6.00 -10.86 17.16
CA GLY A 79 5.15 -10.87 18.36
C GLY A 79 4.52 -12.25 18.59
N GLN A 80 3.91 -12.48 19.76
CA GLN A 80 3.30 -13.79 20.08
C GLN A 80 1.79 -13.85 19.83
N ASP A 81 1.11 -12.71 19.78
CA ASP A 81 -0.35 -12.66 19.70
C ASP A 81 -0.91 -12.64 18.26
N TYR A 82 -0.06 -12.47 17.25
CA TYR A 82 -0.40 -12.32 15.81
C TYR A 82 -1.38 -11.18 15.48
N SER A 83 -1.96 -10.51 16.48
CA SER A 83 -2.91 -9.41 16.34
C SER A 83 -2.24 -8.06 16.32
N HIS A 84 -0.98 -7.97 16.75
CA HIS A 84 -0.24 -6.72 16.78
C HIS A 84 1.14 -6.86 16.13
N ASN A 85 1.71 -5.73 15.76
CA ASN A 85 3.05 -5.62 15.21
C ASN A 85 3.86 -4.65 16.06
N PHE A 86 5.18 -4.68 15.87
CA PHE A 86 6.06 -3.67 16.43
C PHE A 86 6.52 -2.72 15.34
N TYR A 87 6.76 -1.46 15.70
CA TYR A 87 7.43 -0.53 14.81
C TYR A 87 8.34 0.44 15.58
N ARG A 88 9.30 1.03 14.86
CA ARG A 88 10.08 2.18 15.30
C ARG A 88 10.26 3.18 14.18
N THR A 89 10.32 4.46 14.52
CA THR A 89 10.73 5.52 13.58
C THR A 89 12.26 5.60 13.57
N ILE A 90 12.86 5.73 12.39
CA ILE A 90 14.31 5.93 12.26
C ILE A 90 14.66 7.29 12.90
N GLY A 91 15.71 7.31 13.75
CA GLY A 91 16.10 8.48 14.54
C GLY A 91 15.42 8.58 15.91
N LYS A 92 14.55 7.62 16.27
CA LYS A 92 13.91 7.54 17.60
C LYS A 92 14.22 6.21 18.28
N ASP A 93 14.29 6.23 19.61
CA ASP A 93 14.61 5.06 20.44
C ASP A 93 13.39 4.21 20.78
N GLU A 94 12.21 4.84 20.74
CA GLU A 94 10.95 4.21 21.10
C GLU A 94 10.57 3.07 20.17
N VAL A 95 10.13 1.98 20.81
CA VAL A 95 9.46 0.86 20.17
C VAL A 95 7.99 0.92 20.54
N TYR A 96 7.14 0.88 19.53
CA TYR A 96 5.69 0.92 19.68
C TYR A 96 5.10 -0.43 19.28
N ARG A 97 3.95 -0.77 19.87
CA ARG A 97 3.08 -1.85 19.41
C ARG A 97 1.85 -1.25 18.71
N THR A 98 1.51 -1.76 17.53
CA THR A 98 0.35 -1.30 16.76
C THR A 98 -0.96 -1.76 17.43
N MET A 99 -2.06 -1.06 17.16
CA MET A 99 -3.39 -1.46 17.66
C MET A 99 -4.00 -2.66 16.92
N GLU A 100 -3.52 -2.93 15.70
CA GLU A 100 -3.95 -4.06 14.88
C GLU A 100 -2.80 -4.62 14.03
N ASN A 101 -3.00 -5.77 13.39
CA ASN A 101 -2.02 -6.34 12.48
C ASN A 101 -2.09 -5.63 11.14
N VAL A 102 -1.00 -4.96 10.78
CA VAL A 102 -0.84 -4.20 9.54
C VAL A 102 0.32 -4.73 8.68
N PHE A 103 1.09 -5.69 9.18
CA PHE A 103 2.33 -6.15 8.54
C PHE A 103 2.12 -6.80 7.17
N TYR A 104 0.95 -7.40 6.95
CA TYR A 104 0.57 -7.96 5.66
C TYR A 104 0.27 -6.89 4.60
N MET A 105 -0.04 -5.66 5.03
CA MET A 105 -0.31 -4.52 4.14
C MET A 105 0.97 -3.91 3.56
N ILE A 106 2.12 -4.18 4.19
CA ILE A 106 3.41 -3.64 3.78
C ILE A 106 4.03 -4.59 2.74
N ASN A 107 3.91 -4.25 1.45
CA ASN A 107 4.35 -5.11 0.36
C ASN A 107 5.19 -4.38 -0.70
N VAL A 108 6.14 -5.08 -1.30
CA VAL A 108 7.00 -4.57 -2.37
C VAL A 108 6.61 -5.09 -3.75
N ARG A 109 5.76 -6.12 -3.82
CA ARG A 109 5.35 -6.75 -5.08
C ARG A 109 4.38 -5.81 -5.83
N PRO A 110 4.65 -5.45 -7.10
CA PRO A 110 3.74 -4.63 -7.89
C PRO A 110 2.31 -5.18 -7.97
N THR A 111 2.17 -6.51 -8.09
CA THR A 111 0.86 -7.19 -8.18
C THR A 111 0.05 -7.17 -6.88
N TYR A 112 0.65 -6.77 -5.76
CA TYR A 112 -0.10 -6.47 -4.55
C TYR A 112 -0.91 -5.19 -4.74
N TRP A 113 -0.24 -4.13 -5.21
CA TRP A 113 -0.78 -2.79 -5.39
C TRP A 113 -1.64 -2.62 -6.65
N GLY A 114 -1.39 -3.40 -7.69
CA GLY A 114 -2.14 -3.35 -8.94
C GLY A 114 -2.48 -4.73 -9.51
N SER A 115 -3.33 -4.76 -10.52
CA SER A 115 -3.67 -5.96 -11.29
C SER A 115 -3.51 -5.68 -12.77
N LYS A 116 -3.30 -6.75 -13.55
CA LYS A 116 -3.35 -6.62 -15.01
C LYS A 116 -4.76 -6.15 -15.41
N PRO A 117 -4.87 -5.22 -16.37
CA PRO A 117 -6.16 -4.86 -16.94
C PRO A 117 -6.91 -6.11 -17.37
N SER A 118 -8.21 -6.14 -17.11
CA SER A 118 -9.03 -7.21 -17.67
C SER A 118 -9.04 -7.05 -19.19
N PRO A 119 -8.98 -8.16 -19.96
CA PRO A 119 -9.16 -8.08 -21.41
C PRO A 119 -10.46 -7.33 -21.68
N LYS A 120 -10.40 -6.27 -22.49
CA LYS A 120 -11.61 -5.61 -22.97
C LYS A 120 -12.47 -6.70 -23.60
N GLN A 121 -13.72 -6.84 -23.16
CA GLN A 121 -14.66 -7.69 -23.88
C GLN A 121 -14.66 -7.18 -25.32
N VAL A 122 -14.23 -8.03 -26.25
CA VAL A 122 -14.38 -7.73 -27.68
C VAL A 122 -15.89 -7.69 -27.88
N ASP A 123 -16.44 -6.50 -28.15
CA ASP A 123 -17.84 -6.38 -28.54
C ASP A 123 -18.09 -7.39 -29.65
N ASN A 124 -18.92 -8.39 -29.36
CA ASN A 124 -19.24 -9.46 -30.29
C ASN A 124 -19.77 -8.79 -31.58
N PRO A 125 -19.17 -9.01 -32.77
CA PRO A 125 -19.65 -8.40 -34.02
C PRO A 125 -21.07 -8.82 -34.44
N ASN A 126 -21.74 -9.68 -33.66
CA ASN A 126 -23.08 -10.20 -33.92
C ASN A 126 -24.20 -9.49 -33.15
N GLN A 127 -23.93 -8.37 -32.47
CA GLN A 127 -25.02 -7.45 -32.15
C GLN A 127 -25.35 -6.64 -33.40
N SER A 128 -26.32 -7.15 -34.16
CA SER A 128 -27.00 -6.44 -35.24
C SER A 128 -27.23 -4.99 -34.84
N ALA A 129 -26.62 -4.07 -35.59
CA ALA A 129 -26.92 -2.65 -35.49
C ALA A 129 -28.45 -2.46 -35.51
N PRO A 130 -29.03 -1.57 -34.69
CA PRO A 130 -30.44 -1.23 -34.83
C PRO A 130 -30.63 -0.73 -36.26
N SER A 131 -31.45 -1.41 -37.05
CA SER A 131 -31.83 -0.93 -38.37
C SER A 131 -32.50 0.43 -38.20
N LEU A 132 -31.90 1.49 -38.73
CA LEU A 132 -32.62 2.75 -38.94
C LEU A 132 -33.77 2.44 -39.91
N ASN A 133 -34.99 2.39 -39.39
CA ASN A 133 -36.18 2.44 -40.23
C ASN A 133 -36.27 3.86 -40.80
N LEU A 134 -35.71 4.06 -41.98
CA LEU A 134 -36.05 5.19 -42.83
C LEU A 134 -37.41 4.87 -43.47
N ASP A 135 -38.46 5.11 -42.72
CA ASP A 135 -39.82 5.14 -43.23
C ASP A 135 -39.97 6.42 -44.04
N THR A 136 -39.62 6.38 -45.33
CA THR A 136 -39.94 7.44 -46.28
C THR A 136 -41.39 7.27 -46.69
N ASN A 137 -42.27 7.94 -45.95
CA ASN A 137 -43.59 8.31 -46.46
C ASN A 137 -43.41 9.50 -47.40
N GLU A 138 -43.54 9.23 -48.71
CA GLU A 138 -44.26 9.98 -49.76
C GLU A 138 -43.76 9.63 -51.17
#